data_AF-A0A669PT80-F1
#
_entry.id   AF-A0A669PT80-F1
#
_cell.length_a   1.000
_cell.length_b   1.000
_cell.length_c   1.000
_cell.angle_alpha   90.00
_cell.angle_beta   90.00
_cell.angle_gamma   90.00
#
_symmetry.space_group_name_H-M   'P 1'
#
loop_
_entity.id
_entity.type
_entity.pdbx_description
1 polymer ?
#
loop_
_entity_poly.entity_id
_entity_poly.type
_entity_poly.pdbx_seq_one_letter_code
_entity_poly.pdbx_strand_id
1 'polypeptide(L)'
;MGRKRMEEQWWRGELAADIHQTLRTKECNLPLYKAHSPQIGMRRYFIDLLTVLSNRCNLCPTARHLAIYLLDLFMDRYDITIKQLYVTSFACLLLASKFEEKEDKVPKLEHLNNLAYMYNVNVVLSKKDLLRMEMLLLENFNWNLCIPTAAHYIDYYLYASLGENDLHNGWPITSLTKVKAFMEKYAYYFLDFSVQDHSFLHFRPSLIAAASVCASRICMQISPAWTTQLESLTCYSWEHLAQCIEMMLIYYENDIKEASNIKKEVTIQHQQQEVMENLRHEAATQVLFQQSSYHPVAQHSASLSQFQSPVQDLCSAYRDSLQAHRPSTLLAGSADSSLHSYAALQASLQPSAQTLHVQMPIAVQVALGTEPSHCISMAYGSSYFSSCHSYPAGCFDG
;
A
#
# COMPACT_ATOMS: atom_id res chain seq x y z
N MET A 1 -10.82 -9.45 -41.06
CA MET A 1 -11.17 -8.91 -39.73
C MET A 1 -10.36 -9.64 -38.67
N GLY A 2 -9.26 -9.04 -38.22
CA GLY A 2 -8.37 -9.63 -37.22
C GLY A 2 -9.05 -9.60 -35.85
N ARG A 3 -9.36 -10.78 -35.31
CA ARG A 3 -9.77 -10.96 -33.92
C ARG A 3 -8.60 -10.45 -33.06
N LYS A 4 -8.75 -9.29 -32.40
CA LYS A 4 -7.84 -8.85 -31.33
C LYS A 4 -7.67 -10.05 -30.41
N ARG A 5 -6.47 -10.67 -30.37
CA ARG A 5 -6.14 -11.55 -29.24
C ARG A 5 -6.25 -10.65 -28.03
N MET A 6 -7.30 -10.83 -27.21
CA MET A 6 -7.19 -10.46 -25.81
C MET A 6 -5.95 -11.18 -25.33
N GLU A 7 -4.91 -10.43 -24.97
CA GLU A 7 -3.71 -11.01 -24.39
C GLU A 7 -4.16 -11.93 -23.26
N GLU A 8 -3.77 -13.19 -23.39
CA GLU A 8 -4.15 -14.22 -22.47
C GLU A 8 -3.51 -13.89 -21.13
N GLN A 9 -4.34 -13.73 -20.11
CA GLN A 9 -3.90 -13.51 -18.74
C GLN A 9 -2.93 -14.63 -18.37
N TRP A 10 -1.68 -14.31 -18.03
CA TRP A 10 -0.62 -15.32 -17.90
C TRP A 10 -0.98 -16.42 -16.89
N TRP A 11 -1.75 -16.05 -15.85
CA TRP A 11 -2.23 -16.93 -14.78
C TRP A 11 -3.32 -17.93 -15.22
N ARG A 12 -3.79 -17.85 -16.47
CA ARG A 12 -4.72 -18.81 -17.08
C ARG A 12 -4.04 -19.73 -18.10
N GLY A 13 -2.81 -19.42 -18.47
CA GLY A 13 -2.06 -20.18 -19.47
C GLY A 13 -1.42 -21.44 -18.89
N GLU A 14 -0.99 -22.34 -19.77
CA GLU A 14 -0.32 -23.60 -19.41
C GLU A 14 0.99 -23.37 -18.63
N LEU A 15 1.64 -22.21 -18.82
CA LEU A 15 2.87 -21.82 -18.14
C LEU A 15 2.65 -21.12 -16.79
N ALA A 16 1.42 -21.01 -16.29
CA ALA A 16 1.12 -20.26 -15.07
C ALA A 16 1.94 -20.74 -13.86
N ALA A 17 2.06 -22.06 -13.69
CA ALA A 17 2.84 -22.65 -12.60
C ALA A 17 4.35 -22.33 -12.72
N ASP A 18 4.92 -22.43 -13.93
CA ASP A 18 6.33 -22.13 -14.18
C ASP A 18 6.66 -20.64 -13.98
N ILE A 19 5.75 -19.76 -14.41
CA ILE A 19 5.87 -18.31 -14.20
C ILE A 19 5.80 -18.01 -12.71
N HIS A 20 4.83 -18.57 -11.99
CA HIS A 20 4.72 -18.42 -10.53
C HIS A 20 5.99 -18.91 -9.83
N GLN A 21 6.50 -20.09 -10.14
CA GLN A 21 7.72 -20.62 -9.55
C GLN A 21 8.95 -19.75 -9.85
N THR A 22 9.03 -19.17 -11.05
CA THR A 22 10.09 -18.23 -11.43
C THR A 22 10.03 -16.96 -10.59
N LEU A 23 8.83 -16.38 -10.41
CA LEU A 23 8.62 -15.21 -9.54
C LEU A 23 9.02 -15.54 -8.09
N ARG A 24 8.61 -16.72 -7.57
CA ARG A 24 8.97 -17.19 -6.22
C ARG A 24 10.48 -17.36 -6.04
N THR A 25 11.18 -17.79 -7.08
CA THR A 25 12.65 -17.91 -7.05
C THR A 25 13.30 -16.52 -7.01
N LYS A 26 12.79 -15.57 -7.79
CA LYS A 26 13.28 -14.18 -7.81
C LYS A 26 13.02 -13.46 -6.50
N GLU A 27 11.86 -13.66 -5.87
CA GLU A 27 11.51 -12.95 -4.64
C GLU A 27 12.43 -13.29 -3.45
N CYS A 28 13.06 -14.47 -3.49
CA CYS A 28 14.01 -14.90 -2.46
C CYS A 28 15.34 -14.12 -2.50
N ASN A 29 15.61 -13.42 -3.61
CA ASN A 29 16.82 -12.64 -3.83
C ASN A 29 16.53 -11.12 -3.83
N LEU A 30 15.40 -10.70 -3.27
CA LEU A 30 15.05 -9.29 -3.17
C LEU A 30 16.02 -8.54 -2.25
N PRO A 31 16.37 -7.28 -2.57
CA PRO A 31 17.18 -6.46 -1.70
C PRO A 31 16.52 -6.28 -0.33
N LEU A 32 17.31 -6.39 0.73
CA LEU A 32 16.87 -6.07 2.09
C LEU A 32 16.57 -4.57 2.20
N TYR A 33 15.36 -4.24 2.64
CA TYR A 33 14.96 -2.87 2.98
C TYR A 33 15.25 -2.61 4.46
N LYS A 34 16.06 -1.60 4.75
CA LYS A 34 16.50 -1.29 6.11
C LYS A 34 15.59 -0.28 6.81
N ALA A 35 14.88 0.57 6.08
CA ALA A 35 14.05 1.66 6.62
C ALA A 35 14.85 2.70 7.44
N HIS A 36 16.13 2.90 7.16
CA HIS A 36 17.01 3.82 7.91
C HIS A 36 17.25 5.16 7.18
N SER A 37 16.56 5.38 6.06
CA SER A 37 16.67 6.60 5.27
C SER A 37 16.32 7.86 6.09
N PRO A 38 17.08 8.98 5.94
CA PRO A 38 16.67 10.24 6.55
C PRO A 38 15.38 10.82 5.94
N GLN A 39 14.93 10.33 4.78
CA GLN A 39 13.65 10.72 4.17
C GLN A 39 12.49 9.78 4.53
N ILE A 40 12.67 8.82 5.43
CA ILE A 40 11.63 7.84 5.80
C ILE A 40 10.33 8.52 6.27
N GLY A 41 10.43 9.65 6.96
CA GLY A 41 9.27 10.45 7.41
C GLY A 41 8.44 11.05 6.27
N MET A 42 8.99 11.13 5.06
CA MET A 42 8.29 11.60 3.85
C MET A 42 7.71 10.46 3.01
N ARG A 43 8.05 9.20 3.31
CA ARG A 43 7.68 8.03 2.52
C ARG A 43 6.18 7.98 2.24
N ARG A 44 5.35 8.15 3.28
CA ARG A 44 3.88 8.09 3.15
C ARG A 44 3.36 9.07 2.11
N TYR A 45 3.81 10.32 2.17
CA TYR A 45 3.44 11.36 1.21
C TYR A 45 3.80 10.98 -0.23
N PHE A 46 5.00 10.46 -0.46
CA PHE A 46 5.43 10.09 -1.81
C PHE A 46 4.72 8.85 -2.36
N ILE A 47 4.37 7.89 -1.50
CA ILE A 47 3.58 6.72 -1.92
C ILE A 47 2.14 7.12 -2.23
N ASP A 48 1.54 8.01 -1.44
CA ASP A 48 0.23 8.57 -1.75
C ASP A 48 0.27 9.36 -3.07
N LEU A 49 1.32 10.16 -3.30
CA LEU A 49 1.53 10.85 -4.56
C LEU A 49 1.64 9.87 -5.74
N LEU A 50 2.49 8.84 -5.64
CA LEU A 50 2.65 7.81 -6.68
C LEU A 50 1.34 7.06 -6.95
N THR A 51 0.59 6.73 -5.91
CA THR A 51 -0.70 6.05 -6.02
C THR A 51 -1.70 6.91 -6.77
N VAL A 52 -1.80 8.20 -6.41
CA VAL A 52 -2.68 9.16 -7.08
C VAL A 52 -2.29 9.35 -8.54
N LEU A 53 -1.00 9.56 -8.83
CA LEU A 53 -0.49 9.71 -10.19
C LEU A 53 -0.75 8.45 -11.04
N SER A 54 -0.46 7.27 -10.48
CA SER A 54 -0.73 5.98 -11.12
C SER A 54 -2.21 5.82 -11.47
N ASN A 55 -3.12 6.16 -10.55
CA ASN A 55 -4.56 6.11 -10.78
C ASN A 55 -5.01 7.08 -11.87
N ARG A 56 -4.45 8.29 -11.93
CA ARG A 56 -4.79 9.27 -12.98
C ARG A 56 -4.25 8.89 -14.36
N CYS A 57 -3.10 8.22 -14.39
CA CYS A 57 -2.54 7.63 -15.60
C CYS A 57 -3.21 6.28 -15.97
N ASN A 58 -4.09 5.75 -15.12
CA ASN A 58 -4.73 4.43 -15.29
C ASN A 58 -3.70 3.29 -15.48
N LEU A 59 -2.61 3.34 -14.71
CA LEU A 59 -1.57 2.31 -14.74
C LEU A 59 -2.00 1.07 -13.96
N CYS A 60 -1.50 -0.08 -14.38
CA CYS A 60 -1.71 -1.36 -13.76
C CYS A 60 -1.10 -1.40 -12.33
N PRO A 61 -1.64 -2.26 -11.45
CA PRO A 61 -1.09 -2.45 -10.11
C PRO A 61 0.39 -2.86 -10.10
N THR A 62 0.85 -3.68 -11.05
CA THR A 62 2.27 -4.08 -11.11
C THR A 62 3.19 -2.88 -11.33
N ALA A 63 2.86 -1.97 -12.27
CA ALA A 63 3.59 -0.73 -12.49
C ALA A 63 3.63 0.16 -11.24
N ARG A 64 2.50 0.33 -10.56
CA ARG A 64 2.41 1.13 -9.32
C ARG A 64 3.29 0.56 -8.22
N HIS A 65 3.15 -0.74 -7.94
CA HIS A 65 3.89 -1.41 -6.88
C HIS A 65 5.38 -1.42 -7.17
N LEU A 66 5.78 -1.64 -8.43
CA LEU A 66 7.17 -1.58 -8.85
C LEU A 66 7.73 -0.16 -8.65
N ALA A 67 7.01 0.89 -9.07
CA ALA A 67 7.43 2.27 -8.86
C ALA A 67 7.67 2.61 -7.39
N ILE A 68 6.76 2.20 -6.50
CA ILE A 68 6.88 2.41 -5.06
C ILE A 68 8.10 1.65 -4.51
N TYR A 69 8.28 0.39 -4.90
CA TYR A 69 9.38 -0.42 -4.41
C TYR A 69 10.75 0.10 -4.90
N LEU A 70 10.85 0.57 -6.15
CA LEU A 70 12.04 1.23 -6.67
C LEU A 70 12.36 2.50 -5.88
N LEU A 71 11.34 3.31 -5.56
CA LEU A 71 11.51 4.52 -4.76
C LEU A 71 12.00 4.17 -3.34
N ASP A 72 11.38 3.18 -2.68
CA ASP A 72 11.77 2.73 -1.34
C ASP A 72 13.24 2.31 -1.29
N LEU A 73 13.65 1.43 -2.20
CA LEU A 73 15.04 0.96 -2.26
C LEU A 73 16.03 2.08 -2.58
N PHE A 74 15.62 3.07 -3.38
CA PHE A 74 16.48 4.20 -3.71
C PHE A 74 16.63 5.16 -2.51
N MET A 75 15.54 5.47 -1.80
CA MET A 75 15.57 6.28 -0.57
C MET A 75 16.40 5.60 0.53
N ASP A 76 16.36 4.28 0.64
CA ASP A 76 17.10 3.51 1.66
C ASP A 76 18.62 3.50 1.43
N ARG A 77 19.07 3.78 0.20
CA ARG A 77 20.49 3.79 -0.18
C ARG A 77 21.13 5.18 -0.22
N TYR A 78 20.34 6.23 -0.43
CA TYR A 78 20.85 7.56 -0.74
C TYR A 78 20.25 8.65 0.14
N ASP A 79 21.06 9.67 0.43
CA ASP A 79 20.55 10.93 0.94
C ASP A 79 20.13 11.87 -0.22
N ILE A 80 18.84 12.16 -0.30
CA ILE A 80 18.15 12.81 -1.41
C ILE A 80 17.43 14.05 -0.90
N THR A 81 17.73 15.19 -1.51
CA THR A 81 16.98 16.43 -1.25
C THR A 81 15.52 16.31 -1.68
N ILE A 82 14.60 17.00 -1.00
CA ILE A 82 13.16 16.98 -1.32
C ILE A 82 12.88 17.26 -2.80
N LYS A 83 13.56 18.26 -3.38
CA LYS A 83 13.40 18.62 -4.79
C LYS A 83 13.78 17.45 -5.72
N GLN A 84 14.89 16.77 -5.43
CA GLN A 84 15.30 15.60 -6.21
C GLN A 84 14.37 14.42 -5.96
N LEU A 85 13.84 14.26 -4.74
CA LEU A 85 12.95 13.15 -4.40
C LEU A 85 11.64 13.18 -5.20
N TYR A 86 11.11 14.36 -5.53
CA TYR A 86 10.03 14.49 -6.52
C TYR A 86 10.44 13.94 -7.88
N VAL A 87 11.56 14.41 -8.44
CA VAL A 87 12.04 13.95 -9.76
C VAL A 87 12.29 12.43 -9.75
N THR A 88 12.91 11.89 -8.70
CA THR A 88 13.10 10.46 -8.45
C THR A 88 11.76 9.72 -8.49
N SER A 89 10.75 10.21 -7.79
CA SER A 89 9.43 9.56 -7.73
C SER A 89 8.78 9.48 -9.11
N PHE A 90 8.78 10.59 -9.86
CA PHE A 90 8.26 10.60 -11.24
C PHE A 90 9.07 9.69 -12.17
N ALA A 91 10.40 9.62 -12.00
CA ALA A 91 11.26 8.73 -12.77
C ALA A 91 11.01 7.24 -12.43
N CYS A 92 10.82 6.88 -11.15
CA CYS A 92 10.42 5.54 -10.75
C CYS A 92 9.08 5.13 -11.38
N LEU A 93 8.09 6.04 -11.37
CA LEU A 93 6.79 5.80 -12.01
C LEU A 93 6.94 5.58 -13.52
N LEU A 94 7.75 6.40 -14.19
CA LEU A 94 7.96 6.30 -15.63
C LEU A 94 8.71 5.02 -16.02
N LEU A 95 9.76 4.65 -15.28
CA LEU A 95 10.50 3.40 -15.50
C LEU A 95 9.60 2.18 -15.30
N ALA A 96 8.85 2.14 -14.19
CA ALA A 96 7.95 1.03 -13.94
C ALA A 96 6.84 0.95 -15.00
N SER A 97 6.32 2.10 -15.46
CA SER A 97 5.35 2.13 -16.56
C SER A 97 5.94 1.59 -17.85
N LYS A 98 7.17 1.99 -18.23
CA LYS A 98 7.85 1.47 -19.43
C LYS A 98 8.11 -0.04 -19.35
N PHE A 99 8.26 -0.58 -18.14
CA PHE A 99 8.55 -1.98 -17.91
C PHE A 99 7.29 -2.85 -17.89
N GLU A 100 6.22 -2.40 -17.24
CA GLU A 100 5.01 -3.19 -16.96
C GLU A 100 3.85 -2.91 -17.93
N GLU A 101 3.80 -1.72 -18.54
CA GLU A 101 2.69 -1.31 -19.40
C GLU A 101 3.05 -1.38 -20.88
N LYS A 102 1.99 -1.40 -21.68
CA LYS A 102 2.13 -1.18 -23.12
C LYS A 102 2.56 0.25 -23.40
N GLU A 103 3.30 0.42 -24.49
CA GLU A 103 3.85 1.72 -24.90
C GLU A 103 2.79 2.83 -24.97
N ASP A 104 1.56 2.52 -25.39
CA ASP A 104 0.46 3.49 -25.52
C ASP A 104 -0.08 4.01 -24.18
N LYS A 105 0.18 3.29 -23.09
CA LYS A 105 -0.21 3.68 -21.73
C LYS A 105 0.90 4.36 -20.94
N VAL A 106 2.14 4.35 -21.43
CA VAL A 106 3.26 4.99 -20.73
C VAL A 106 3.02 6.51 -20.66
N PRO A 107 3.01 7.12 -19.45
CA PRO A 107 2.73 8.55 -19.32
C PRO A 107 3.75 9.42 -20.04
N LYS A 108 3.27 10.39 -20.83
CA LYS A 108 4.13 11.38 -21.49
C LYS A 108 4.53 12.49 -20.51
N LEU A 109 5.69 13.11 -20.76
CA LEU A 109 6.22 14.21 -19.93
C LEU A 109 5.22 15.34 -19.72
N GLU A 110 4.56 15.79 -20.78
CA GLU A 110 3.56 16.86 -20.70
C GLU A 110 2.41 16.48 -19.77
N HIS A 111 1.93 15.24 -19.86
CA HIS A 111 0.89 14.74 -18.98
C HIS A 111 1.34 14.70 -17.52
N LEU A 112 2.57 14.23 -17.24
CA LEU A 112 3.13 14.22 -15.89
C LEU A 112 3.28 15.63 -15.30
N ASN A 113 3.73 16.60 -16.10
CA ASN A 113 3.80 18.01 -15.67
C ASN A 113 2.42 18.60 -15.37
N ASN A 114 1.41 18.28 -16.19
CA ASN A 114 0.03 18.71 -15.95
C ASN A 114 -0.52 18.11 -14.64
N LEU A 115 -0.23 16.83 -14.37
CA LEU A 115 -0.61 16.19 -13.10
C LEU A 115 0.14 16.82 -11.92
N ALA A 116 1.44 17.06 -12.03
CA ALA A 116 2.23 17.72 -10.99
C ALA A 116 1.63 19.08 -10.62
N TYR A 117 1.26 19.89 -11.63
CA TYR A 117 0.57 21.17 -11.43
C TYR A 117 -0.80 20.99 -10.74
N MET A 118 -1.64 20.07 -11.21
CA MET A 118 -2.98 19.83 -10.66
C MET A 118 -2.95 19.40 -9.19
N TYR A 119 -1.90 18.67 -8.78
CA TYR A 119 -1.72 18.18 -7.42
C TYR A 119 -0.84 19.08 -6.54
N ASN A 120 -0.60 20.33 -6.96
CA ASN A 120 0.22 21.31 -6.24
C ASN A 120 1.62 20.79 -5.88
N VAL A 121 2.17 19.92 -6.72
CA VAL A 121 3.54 19.45 -6.59
C VAL A 121 4.43 20.53 -7.17
N ASN A 122 5.22 21.19 -6.32
CA ASN A 122 6.08 22.31 -6.72
C ASN A 122 7.35 21.82 -7.44
N VAL A 123 7.16 21.13 -8.58
CA VAL A 123 8.22 20.61 -9.44
C VAL A 123 7.82 20.81 -10.90
N VAL A 124 8.77 21.24 -11.72
CA VAL A 124 8.63 21.25 -13.18
C VAL A 124 9.62 20.24 -13.73
N LEU A 125 9.11 19.18 -14.34
CA LEU A 125 9.90 18.09 -14.89
C LEU A 125 10.45 18.51 -16.26
N SER A 126 11.77 18.53 -16.39
CA SER A 126 12.43 18.65 -17.69
C SER A 126 12.74 17.26 -18.27
N LYS A 127 12.72 17.14 -19.60
CA LYS A 127 13.11 15.90 -20.28
C LYS A 127 14.53 15.47 -19.89
N LYS A 128 15.44 16.43 -19.76
CA LYS A 128 16.84 16.18 -19.43
C LYS A 128 16.99 15.62 -18.02
N ASP A 129 16.29 16.20 -17.04
CA ASP A 129 16.39 15.78 -15.65
C ASP A 129 15.77 14.39 -15.44
N LEU A 130 14.60 14.13 -16.05
CA LEU A 130 13.99 12.81 -16.00
C LEU A 130 14.86 11.75 -16.63
N LEU A 131 15.37 11.95 -17.85
CA LEU A 131 16.24 10.96 -18.50
C LEU A 131 17.49 10.67 -17.66
N ARG A 132 18.09 11.70 -17.07
CA ARG A 132 19.25 11.52 -16.19
C ARG A 132 18.89 10.71 -14.94
N MET A 133 17.73 10.97 -14.35
CA MET A 133 17.27 10.24 -13.18
C MET A 133 16.89 8.78 -13.51
N GLU A 134 16.26 8.54 -14.67
CA GLU A 134 15.97 7.19 -15.15
C GLU A 134 17.25 6.38 -15.35
N MET A 135 18.28 6.97 -15.96
CA MET A 135 19.58 6.32 -16.12
C MET A 135 20.24 6.00 -14.78
N LEU A 136 20.22 6.94 -13.82
CA LEU A 136 20.75 6.71 -12.47
C LEU A 136 20.02 5.57 -11.75
N LEU A 137 18.68 5.51 -11.86
CA LEU A 137 17.89 4.43 -11.30
C LEU A 137 18.26 3.09 -11.94
N LEU A 138 18.32 3.02 -13.28
CA LEU A 138 18.70 1.81 -14.00
C LEU A 138 20.11 1.33 -13.61
N GLU A 139 21.08 2.23 -13.48
CA GLU A 139 22.42 1.92 -13.01
C GLU A 139 22.40 1.38 -11.56
N ASN A 140 21.66 2.02 -10.66
CA ASN A 140 21.51 1.58 -9.26
C ASN A 140 20.89 0.17 -9.14
N PHE A 141 20.00 -0.20 -10.05
CA PHE A 141 19.37 -1.53 -10.12
C PHE A 141 20.08 -2.49 -11.07
N ASN A 142 21.29 -2.15 -11.55
CA ASN A 142 22.06 -2.96 -12.50
C ASN A 142 21.24 -3.40 -13.73
N TRP A 143 20.36 -2.51 -14.22
CA TRP A 143 19.43 -2.75 -15.32
C TRP A 143 18.43 -3.89 -15.11
N ASN A 144 18.32 -4.40 -13.88
CA ASN A 144 17.40 -5.48 -13.53
C ASN A 144 16.16 -4.92 -12.84
N LEU A 145 15.13 -4.62 -13.64
CA LEU A 145 13.80 -4.24 -13.15
C LEU A 145 12.84 -5.43 -12.99
N CYS A 146 13.30 -6.66 -13.23
CA CYS A 146 12.51 -7.88 -13.04
C CYS A 146 12.32 -8.23 -11.55
N ILE A 147 11.72 -7.30 -10.81
CA ILE A 147 11.62 -7.33 -9.36
C ILE A 147 10.17 -7.66 -8.99
N PRO A 148 9.89 -8.90 -8.52
CA PRO A 148 8.52 -9.29 -8.20
C PRO A 148 7.98 -8.47 -7.03
N THR A 149 6.76 -8.00 -7.18
CA THR A 149 5.96 -7.33 -6.14
C THR A 149 4.68 -8.12 -5.86
N ALA A 150 3.97 -7.81 -4.78
CA ALA A 150 2.76 -8.56 -4.43
C ALA A 150 1.69 -8.49 -5.54
N ALA A 151 1.65 -7.38 -6.29
CA ALA A 151 0.77 -7.21 -7.45
C ALA A 151 1.04 -8.20 -8.58
N HIS A 152 2.24 -8.77 -8.68
CA HIS A 152 2.54 -9.79 -9.68
C HIS A 152 1.88 -11.14 -9.36
N TYR A 153 1.47 -11.38 -8.12
CA TYR A 153 0.89 -12.65 -7.69
C TYR A 153 -0.62 -12.61 -7.51
N ILE A 154 -1.18 -11.42 -7.26
CA ILE A 154 -2.55 -11.27 -6.74
C ILE A 154 -3.60 -11.91 -7.64
N ASP A 155 -3.52 -11.71 -8.96
CA ASP A 155 -4.51 -12.25 -9.90
C ASP A 155 -4.45 -13.77 -10.02
N TYR A 156 -3.25 -14.37 -9.92
CA TYR A 156 -3.09 -15.82 -9.90
C TYR A 156 -3.69 -16.45 -8.64
N TYR A 157 -3.57 -15.78 -7.49
CA TYR A 157 -4.16 -16.28 -6.24
C TYR A 157 -5.66 -16.02 -6.18
N LEU A 158 -6.13 -14.88 -6.69
CA LEU A 158 -7.55 -14.57 -6.86
C LEU A 158 -8.24 -15.58 -7.78
N TYR A 159 -7.56 -16.08 -8.81
CA TYR A 159 -8.09 -17.10 -9.71
C TYR A 159 -8.51 -18.39 -8.97
N ALA A 160 -7.79 -18.76 -7.90
CA ALA A 160 -8.09 -19.92 -7.05
C ALA A 160 -8.74 -19.56 -5.69
N SER A 161 -9.20 -18.32 -5.52
CA SER A 161 -9.64 -17.80 -4.21
C SER A 161 -11.02 -18.25 -3.75
N LEU A 162 -11.85 -18.77 -4.66
CA LEU A 162 -13.21 -19.23 -4.39
C LEU A 162 -13.38 -20.68 -4.84
N GLY A 163 -13.79 -21.54 -3.92
CA GLY A 163 -14.14 -22.93 -4.18
C GLY A 163 -15.66 -23.14 -4.34
N GLU A 164 -16.05 -24.25 -4.96
CA GLU A 164 -17.47 -24.62 -5.13
C GLU A 164 -18.19 -24.87 -3.80
N ASN A 165 -17.45 -25.34 -2.79
CA ASN A 165 -17.97 -25.67 -1.46
C ASN A 165 -17.80 -24.53 -0.44
N ASP A 166 -17.35 -23.36 -0.87
CA ASP A 166 -17.20 -22.21 0.02
C ASP A 166 -18.56 -21.72 0.51
N LEU A 167 -18.61 -21.34 1.79
CA LEU A 167 -19.79 -20.77 2.41
C LEU A 167 -19.58 -19.27 2.63
N HIS A 168 -20.61 -18.46 2.37
CA HIS A 168 -20.64 -17.03 2.68
C HIS A 168 -21.68 -16.80 3.79
N ASN A 169 -21.22 -16.30 4.94
CA ASN A 169 -22.03 -16.22 6.17
C ASN A 169 -22.62 -17.57 6.61
N GLY A 170 -21.89 -18.67 6.38
CA GLY A 170 -22.34 -20.03 6.70
C GLY A 170 -23.34 -20.64 5.71
N TRP A 171 -23.70 -19.92 4.64
CA TRP A 171 -24.62 -20.41 3.60
C TRP A 171 -23.91 -20.62 2.26
N PRO A 172 -24.37 -21.55 1.41
CA PRO A 172 -23.80 -21.73 0.07
C PRO A 172 -23.81 -20.43 -0.75
N ILE A 173 -22.73 -20.18 -1.49
CA ILE A 173 -22.61 -19.01 -2.35
C ILE A 173 -23.63 -19.11 -3.49
N THR A 174 -24.63 -18.24 -3.48
CA THR A 174 -25.69 -18.20 -4.51
C THR A 174 -25.31 -17.39 -5.75
N SER A 175 -24.34 -16.48 -5.63
CA SER A 175 -23.91 -15.60 -6.74
C SER A 175 -22.40 -15.47 -6.77
N LEU A 176 -21.75 -16.43 -7.44
CA LEU A 176 -20.29 -16.47 -7.57
C LEU A 176 -19.73 -15.20 -8.20
N THR A 177 -20.39 -14.65 -9.23
CA THR A 177 -19.95 -13.43 -9.91
C THR A 177 -19.89 -12.21 -8.97
N LYS A 178 -20.90 -12.05 -8.10
CA LYS A 178 -20.93 -10.94 -7.14
C LYS A 178 -19.84 -11.11 -6.07
N VAL A 179 -19.76 -12.31 -5.49
CA VAL A 179 -18.75 -12.62 -4.47
C VAL A 179 -17.34 -12.43 -5.03
N LYS A 180 -17.09 -12.87 -6.26
CA LYS A 180 -15.81 -12.68 -6.94
C LYS A 180 -15.46 -11.20 -7.13
N ALA A 181 -16.40 -10.36 -7.57
CA ALA A 181 -16.15 -8.93 -7.73
C ALA A 181 -15.81 -8.24 -6.41
N PHE A 182 -16.47 -8.62 -5.31
CA PHE A 182 -16.12 -8.11 -3.98
C PHE A 182 -14.78 -8.66 -3.48
N MET A 183 -14.48 -9.94 -3.73
CA MET A 183 -13.19 -10.55 -3.41
C MET A 183 -12.04 -9.82 -4.09
N GLU A 184 -12.16 -9.53 -5.39
CA GLU A 184 -11.19 -8.74 -6.13
C GLU A 184 -11.02 -7.35 -5.49
N LYS A 185 -12.12 -6.66 -5.18
CA LYS A 185 -12.07 -5.33 -4.54
C LYS A 185 -11.34 -5.35 -3.18
N TYR A 186 -11.65 -6.31 -2.31
CA TYR A 186 -11.00 -6.43 -1.01
C TYR A 186 -9.52 -6.82 -1.15
N ALA A 187 -9.20 -7.73 -2.07
CA ALA A 187 -7.83 -8.18 -2.27
C ALA A 187 -6.96 -7.05 -2.77
N TYR A 188 -7.44 -6.27 -3.74
CA TYR A 188 -6.75 -5.07 -4.23
C TYR A 188 -6.67 -3.97 -3.17
N TYR A 189 -7.68 -3.81 -2.31
CA TYR A 189 -7.60 -2.89 -1.17
C TYR A 189 -6.47 -3.28 -0.21
N PHE A 190 -6.38 -4.56 0.20
CA PHE A 190 -5.30 -5.01 1.09
C PHE A 190 -3.93 -4.96 0.41
N LEU A 191 -3.90 -5.17 -0.90
CA LEU A 191 -2.69 -5.07 -1.71
C LEU A 191 -2.18 -3.61 -1.76
N ASP A 192 -3.02 -2.65 -2.14
CA ASP A 192 -2.70 -1.22 -2.15
C ASP A 192 -2.37 -0.71 -0.73
N PHE A 193 -3.01 -1.29 0.30
CA PHE A 193 -2.68 -1.00 1.68
C PHE A 193 -1.25 -1.48 2.03
N SER A 194 -0.87 -2.68 1.64
CA SER A 194 0.43 -3.25 2.01
C SER A 194 1.64 -2.41 1.58
N VAL A 195 1.53 -1.63 0.49
CA VAL A 195 2.62 -0.75 0.05
C VAL A 195 2.73 0.53 0.87
N GLN A 196 1.66 0.92 1.56
CA GLN A 196 1.61 2.16 2.34
C GLN A 196 2.40 2.07 3.65
N ASP A 197 2.47 0.90 4.27
CA ASP A 197 3.25 0.65 5.48
C ASP A 197 4.50 -0.18 5.14
N HIS A 198 5.68 0.40 5.37
CA HIS A 198 6.95 -0.26 5.05
C HIS A 198 7.20 -1.51 5.91
N SER A 199 6.45 -1.71 7.00
CA SER A 199 6.50 -2.92 7.81
C SER A 199 6.19 -4.17 6.99
N PHE A 200 5.38 -4.05 5.92
CA PHE A 200 5.10 -5.17 5.03
C PHE A 200 6.29 -5.60 4.17
N LEU A 201 7.32 -4.76 4.01
CA LEU A 201 8.53 -5.10 3.25
C LEU A 201 9.38 -6.21 3.92
N HIS A 202 9.06 -6.58 5.16
CA HIS A 202 9.65 -7.75 5.83
C HIS A 202 9.08 -9.08 5.34
N PHE A 203 7.89 -9.07 4.71
CA PHE A 203 7.28 -10.26 4.15
C PHE A 203 7.66 -10.43 2.68
N ARG A 204 7.66 -11.68 2.20
CA ARG A 204 7.79 -11.95 0.78
C ARG A 204 6.58 -11.41 0.01
N PRO A 205 6.75 -10.88 -1.21
CA PRO A 205 5.64 -10.36 -1.99
C PRO A 205 4.54 -11.39 -2.27
N SER A 206 4.88 -12.66 -2.49
CA SER A 206 3.89 -13.75 -2.61
C SER A 206 3.10 -13.96 -1.31
N LEU A 207 3.75 -13.87 -0.15
CA LEU A 207 3.11 -13.97 1.16
C LEU A 207 2.10 -12.83 1.36
N ILE A 208 2.49 -11.60 1.03
CA ILE A 208 1.59 -10.43 1.09
C ILE A 208 0.35 -10.66 0.21
N ALA A 209 0.52 -11.09 -1.04
CA ALA A 209 -0.59 -11.36 -1.94
C ALA A 209 -1.53 -12.46 -1.41
N ALA A 210 -0.97 -13.55 -0.88
CA ALA A 210 -1.73 -14.64 -0.26
C ALA A 210 -2.49 -14.16 0.99
N ALA A 211 -1.84 -13.37 1.84
CA ALA A 211 -2.45 -12.76 3.02
C ALA A 211 -3.57 -11.78 2.63
N SER A 212 -3.42 -11.00 1.55
CA SER A 212 -4.47 -10.12 1.03
C SER A 212 -5.71 -10.91 0.59
N VAL A 213 -5.54 -12.05 -0.09
CA VAL A 213 -6.66 -12.94 -0.45
C VAL A 213 -7.31 -13.51 0.82
N CYS A 214 -6.52 -13.98 1.78
CA CYS A 214 -7.05 -14.55 3.03
C CYS A 214 -7.81 -13.51 3.87
N ALA A 215 -7.23 -12.33 4.08
CA ALA A 215 -7.85 -11.22 4.79
C ALA A 215 -9.17 -10.79 4.13
N SER A 216 -9.21 -10.80 2.79
CA SER A 216 -10.45 -10.54 2.03
C SER A 216 -11.54 -11.57 2.34
N ARG A 217 -11.19 -12.86 2.37
CA ARG A 217 -12.15 -13.94 2.70
C ARG A 217 -12.66 -13.79 4.14
N ILE A 218 -11.80 -13.40 5.08
CA ILE A 218 -12.19 -13.12 6.47
C ILE A 218 -13.16 -11.94 6.54
N CYS A 219 -12.84 -10.79 5.94
CA CYS A 219 -13.71 -9.61 5.92
C CYS A 219 -15.07 -9.88 5.27
N MET A 220 -15.09 -10.76 4.27
CA MET A 220 -16.31 -11.18 3.57
C MET A 220 -17.01 -12.37 4.23
N GLN A 221 -16.53 -12.88 5.37
CA GLN A 221 -17.10 -14.03 6.07
C GLN A 221 -17.25 -15.27 5.16
N ILE A 222 -16.25 -15.50 4.31
CA ILE A 222 -16.13 -16.68 3.47
C ILE A 222 -15.38 -17.76 4.26
N SER A 223 -16.00 -18.94 4.39
CA SER A 223 -15.41 -20.08 5.10
C SER A 223 -15.20 -21.29 4.18
N PRO A 224 -14.10 -22.05 4.36
CA PRO A 224 -12.99 -21.78 5.30
C PRO A 224 -12.19 -20.54 4.86
N ALA A 225 -11.54 -19.79 5.75
CA ALA A 225 -10.81 -18.55 5.38
C ALA A 225 -9.53 -18.79 4.55
N TRP A 226 -8.91 -19.95 4.73
CA TRP A 226 -7.80 -20.45 3.91
C TRP A 226 -8.11 -21.88 3.47
N THR A 227 -8.14 -22.14 2.16
CA THR A 227 -8.50 -23.47 1.60
C THR A 227 -7.25 -24.31 1.34
N THR A 228 -7.43 -25.63 1.30
CA THR A 228 -6.37 -26.57 0.86
C THR A 228 -5.90 -26.30 -0.57
N GLN A 229 -6.78 -25.80 -1.43
CA GLN A 229 -6.43 -25.37 -2.79
C GLN A 229 -5.48 -24.18 -2.78
N LEU A 230 -5.75 -23.14 -1.98
CA LEU A 230 -4.88 -21.98 -1.83
C LEU A 230 -3.54 -22.37 -1.18
N GLU A 231 -3.57 -23.24 -0.17
CA GLU A 231 -2.36 -23.78 0.45
C GLU A 231 -1.51 -24.55 -0.56
N SER A 232 -2.12 -25.43 -1.37
CA SER A 232 -1.41 -26.17 -2.41
C SER A 232 -0.85 -25.27 -3.51
N LEU A 233 -1.58 -24.23 -3.92
CA LEU A 233 -1.18 -23.31 -4.98
C LEU A 233 -0.02 -22.39 -4.55
N THR A 234 -0.06 -21.92 -3.30
CA THR A 234 0.89 -20.92 -2.78
C THR A 234 2.05 -21.54 -1.98
N CYS A 235 1.85 -22.77 -1.50
CA CYS A 235 2.70 -23.46 -0.51
C CYS A 235 2.78 -22.73 0.84
N TYR A 236 1.77 -21.93 1.18
CA TYR A 236 1.65 -21.28 2.49
C TYR A 236 0.54 -21.91 3.31
N SER A 237 0.90 -22.43 4.48
CA SER A 237 -0.05 -22.78 5.53
C SER A 237 -0.53 -21.54 6.30
N TRP A 238 -1.58 -21.69 7.10
CA TRP A 238 -2.08 -20.61 7.97
C TRP A 238 -0.99 -20.00 8.86
N GLU A 239 -0.12 -20.84 9.43
CA GLU A 239 0.94 -20.40 10.34
C GLU A 239 1.92 -19.43 9.67
N HIS A 240 2.19 -19.62 8.36
CA HIS A 240 3.03 -18.70 7.60
C HIS A 240 2.36 -17.33 7.39
N LEU A 241 1.03 -17.31 7.23
CA LEU A 241 0.27 -16.11 6.86
C LEU A 241 -0.22 -15.30 8.05
N ALA A 242 -0.40 -15.94 9.21
CA ALA A 242 -1.13 -15.40 10.35
C ALA A 242 -0.67 -13.99 10.75
N GLN A 243 0.65 -13.77 10.84
CA GLN A 243 1.21 -12.46 11.23
C GLN A 243 0.87 -11.35 10.21
N CYS A 244 1.01 -11.65 8.91
CA CYS A 244 0.72 -10.68 7.85
C CYS A 244 -0.78 -10.37 7.77
N ILE A 245 -1.63 -11.39 7.93
CA ILE A 245 -3.09 -11.25 7.99
C ILE A 245 -3.50 -10.38 9.19
N GLU A 246 -2.95 -10.67 10.37
CA GLU A 246 -3.26 -9.91 11.59
C GLU A 246 -2.92 -8.42 11.43
N MET A 247 -1.73 -8.11 10.88
CA MET A 247 -1.36 -6.72 10.56
C MET A 247 -2.35 -6.06 9.59
N MET A 248 -2.77 -6.77 8.54
CA MET A 248 -3.75 -6.25 7.57
C MET A 248 -5.11 -5.95 8.22
N LEU A 249 -5.61 -6.87 9.06
CA LEU A 249 -6.92 -6.74 9.69
C LEU A 249 -6.94 -5.65 10.77
N ILE A 250 -5.89 -5.54 11.60
CA ILE A 250 -5.75 -4.46 12.58
C ILE A 250 -5.82 -3.10 11.88
N TYR A 251 -5.11 -2.96 10.77
CA TYR A 251 -5.14 -1.70 10.03
C TYR A 251 -6.51 -1.42 9.41
N TYR A 252 -7.14 -2.43 8.81
CA TYR A 252 -8.49 -2.30 8.26
C TYR A 252 -9.51 -1.83 9.31
N GLU A 253 -9.44 -2.37 10.53
CA GLU A 253 -10.26 -1.90 11.64
C GLU A 253 -10.01 -0.43 11.98
N ASN A 254 -8.75 0.00 11.95
CA ASN A 254 -8.38 1.40 12.21
C ASN A 254 -8.89 2.34 11.11
N ASP A 255 -8.77 1.96 9.83
CA ASP A 255 -9.28 2.71 8.69
C ASP A 255 -10.81 2.88 8.75
N ILE A 256 -11.54 1.81 9.12
CA ILE A 256 -12.99 1.90 9.35
C ILE A 256 -13.32 2.87 10.50
N LYS A 257 -12.57 2.79 11.62
CA LYS A 257 -12.79 3.68 12.78
C LYS A 257 -12.56 5.14 12.39
N GLU A 258 -11.47 5.43 11.69
CA GLU A 258 -11.15 6.77 11.20
C GLU A 258 -12.22 7.30 10.24
N ALA A 259 -12.64 6.50 9.26
CA ALA A 259 -13.73 6.86 8.34
C ALA A 259 -15.05 7.11 9.08
N SER A 260 -15.33 6.37 10.15
CA SER A 260 -16.52 6.59 10.99
C SER A 260 -16.45 7.89 11.78
N ASN A 261 -15.26 8.29 12.23
CA ASN A 261 -15.03 9.52 12.98
C ASN A 261 -15.16 10.75 12.07
N ILE A 262 -14.58 10.69 10.86
CA ILE A 262 -14.73 11.75 9.84
C ILE A 262 -16.20 11.95 9.51
N LYS A 263 -16.98 10.87 9.31
CA LYS A 263 -18.42 10.98 9.06
C LYS A 263 -19.17 11.68 10.20
N LYS A 264 -18.82 11.38 11.45
CA LYS A 264 -19.41 12.04 12.62
C LYS A 264 -19.05 13.52 12.65
N GLU A 265 -17.79 13.86 12.40
CA GLU A 265 -17.32 15.24 12.39
C GLU A 265 -17.96 16.08 11.28
N VAL A 266 -18.06 15.54 10.06
CA VAL A 266 -18.78 16.18 8.94
C VAL A 266 -20.26 16.38 9.26
N THR A 267 -20.89 15.41 9.93
CA THR A 267 -22.30 15.52 10.35
C THR A 267 -22.48 16.62 11.41
N ILE A 268 -21.56 16.71 12.38
CA ILE A 268 -21.57 17.76 13.40
C ILE A 268 -21.35 19.14 12.76
N GLN A 269 -20.43 19.27 11.80
CA GLN A 269 -20.22 20.51 11.07
C GLN A 269 -21.46 20.92 10.26
N HIS A 270 -22.14 19.97 9.60
CA HIS A 270 -23.37 20.25 8.88
C HIS A 270 -24.50 20.70 9.82
N GLN A 271 -24.67 20.04 10.97
CA GLN A 271 -25.64 20.46 11.99
C GLN A 271 -25.31 21.83 12.58
N GLN A 272 -24.04 22.15 12.81
CA GLN A 272 -23.63 23.47 13.29
C GLN A 272 -23.86 24.56 12.23
N GLN A 273 -23.68 24.23 10.96
CA GLN A 273 -23.92 25.16 9.85
C GLN A 273 -25.42 25.39 9.61
N GLU A 274 -26.25 24.34 9.71
CA GLU A 274 -27.72 24.46 9.72
C GLU A 274 -28.23 25.26 10.93
N VAL A 275 -27.67 25.04 12.13
CA VAL A 275 -28.00 25.84 13.32
C VAL A 275 -27.59 27.30 13.11
N MET A 276 -26.44 27.58 12.51
CA MET A 276 -25.99 28.95 12.23
C MET A 276 -26.81 29.63 11.13
N GLU A 277 -27.23 28.90 10.10
CA GLU A 277 -28.15 29.41 9.07
C GLU A 277 -29.56 29.64 9.62
N ASN A 278 -30.04 28.76 10.50
CA ASN A 278 -31.31 28.93 11.22
C ASN A 278 -31.25 30.13 12.18
N LEU A 279 -30.15 30.33 12.91
CA LEU A 279 -29.96 31.55 13.73
C LEU A 279 -29.91 32.83 12.87
N ARG A 280 -29.34 32.76 11.65
CA ARG A 280 -29.36 33.90 10.71
C ARG A 280 -30.76 34.15 10.15
N HIS A 281 -31.55 33.10 9.90
CA HIS A 281 -32.94 33.22 9.48
C HIS A 281 -33.83 33.74 10.62
N GLU A 282 -33.63 33.31 11.86
CA GLU A 282 -34.31 33.86 13.04
C GLU A 282 -33.92 35.32 13.29
N ALA A 283 -32.65 35.69 13.14
CA ALA A 283 -32.21 37.08 13.26
C ALA A 283 -32.78 37.98 12.14
N ALA A 284 -32.90 37.46 10.91
CA ALA A 284 -33.55 38.17 9.80
C ALA A 284 -35.07 38.27 9.97
N THR A 285 -35.70 37.28 10.62
CA THR A 285 -37.15 37.27 10.87
C THR A 285 -37.52 38.11 12.11
N GLN A 286 -36.61 38.34 13.06
CA GLN A 286 -36.84 39.21 14.23
C GLN A 286 -36.89 40.72 13.91
N VAL A 287 -36.59 41.15 12.67
CA VAL A 287 -36.78 42.55 12.24
C VAL A 287 -38.13 42.78 11.55
N LEU A 288 -38.94 41.75 11.34
CA LEU A 288 -40.28 41.89 10.77
C LEU A 288 -41.32 41.06 11.53
N PHE A 289 -42.15 41.75 12.32
CA PHE A 289 -43.50 41.33 12.75
C PHE A 289 -43.65 40.16 13.76
N GLN A 290 -43.82 40.55 15.02
CA GLN A 290 -45.02 40.34 15.87
C GLN A 290 -46.00 39.18 15.53
N GLN A 291 -46.12 38.25 16.51
CA GLN A 291 -47.24 37.34 16.85
C GLN A 291 -47.60 36.15 15.92
N SER A 292 -47.54 34.93 16.47
CA SER A 292 -48.73 34.12 16.83
C SER A 292 -48.32 32.79 17.49
N SER A 293 -49.07 32.39 18.51
CA SER A 293 -48.87 31.20 19.34
C SER A 293 -49.61 29.99 18.76
N TYR A 294 -48.91 28.88 18.47
CA TYR A 294 -49.52 27.54 18.40
C TYR A 294 -48.53 26.44 18.83
N HIS A 295 -49.04 25.48 19.61
CA HIS A 295 -48.35 24.31 20.16
C HIS A 295 -48.39 23.08 19.22
N PRO A 296 -47.55 22.05 19.44
CA PRO A 296 -47.08 21.11 18.41
C PRO A 296 -47.89 19.81 18.33
N VAL A 297 -47.80 19.11 17.18
CA VAL A 297 -48.26 17.72 17.00
C VAL A 297 -47.09 16.85 16.57
N ALA A 298 -46.91 15.74 17.31
CA ALA A 298 -45.83 14.78 17.21
C ALA A 298 -45.82 13.98 15.89
N GLN A 299 -44.64 13.71 15.34
CA GLN A 299 -44.41 12.68 14.33
C GLN A 299 -43.40 11.65 14.85
N HIS A 300 -43.80 10.39 14.70
CA HIS A 300 -43.06 9.19 15.08
C HIS A 300 -41.74 9.07 14.31
N SER A 301 -40.65 8.85 15.02
CA SER A 301 -39.37 8.41 14.46
C SER A 301 -39.37 6.88 14.27
N ALA A 302 -39.15 6.44 13.04
CA ALA A 302 -38.84 5.04 12.75
C ALA A 302 -37.35 4.79 13.07
N SER A 303 -37.09 3.76 13.87
CA SER A 303 -35.77 3.26 14.20
C SER A 303 -35.09 2.67 12.97
N LEU A 304 -33.87 3.11 12.65
CA LEU A 304 -32.94 2.39 11.78
C LEU A 304 -31.81 1.83 12.64
N SER A 305 -31.70 0.50 12.56
CA SER A 305 -30.83 -0.37 13.32
C SER A 305 -29.35 -0.13 13.04
N GLN A 306 -28.57 -0.03 14.13
CA GLN A 306 -27.12 -0.02 14.13
C GLN A 306 -26.57 -1.42 13.78
N PHE A 307 -25.70 -1.50 12.78
CA PHE A 307 -24.85 -2.67 12.55
C PHE A 307 -23.55 -2.51 13.36
N GLN A 308 -23.32 -3.41 14.32
CA GLN A 308 -22.05 -3.57 15.05
C GLN A 308 -21.14 -4.58 14.30
N SER A 309 -19.82 -4.31 14.37
CA SER A 309 -18.74 -5.04 13.68
C SER A 309 -18.25 -6.28 14.47
N PRO A 310 -18.10 -7.48 13.86
CA PRO A 310 -17.66 -8.71 14.55
C PRO A 310 -16.22 -9.19 14.21
N VAL A 311 -15.29 -8.31 13.83
CA VAL A 311 -13.98 -8.73 13.26
C VAL A 311 -13.02 -9.36 14.30
N GLN A 312 -13.09 -8.96 15.58
CA GLN A 312 -12.19 -9.45 16.64
C GLN A 312 -12.42 -10.93 17.03
N ASP A 313 -13.68 -11.40 16.99
CA ASP A 313 -14.03 -12.75 17.43
C ASP A 313 -13.66 -13.82 16.40
N LEU A 314 -13.62 -13.47 15.11
CA LEU A 314 -13.38 -14.42 14.02
C LEU A 314 -11.92 -14.90 13.95
N CYS A 315 -10.96 -14.03 14.25
CA CYS A 315 -9.53 -14.40 14.24
C CYS A 315 -9.17 -15.34 15.40
N SER A 316 -9.81 -15.14 16.56
CA SER A 316 -9.66 -16.01 17.74
C SER A 316 -10.40 -17.34 17.55
N ALA A 317 -11.65 -17.29 17.08
CA ALA A 317 -12.46 -18.49 16.84
C ALA A 317 -11.86 -19.41 15.74
N TYR A 318 -11.21 -18.84 14.72
CA TYR A 318 -10.52 -19.63 13.70
C TYR A 318 -9.25 -20.30 14.25
N ARG A 319 -8.50 -19.62 15.12
CA ARG A 319 -7.34 -20.18 15.82
C ARG A 319 -7.74 -21.34 16.75
N ASP A 320 -8.85 -21.21 17.45
CA ASP A 320 -9.36 -22.22 18.40
C ASP A 320 -9.95 -23.45 17.69
N SER A 321 -10.63 -23.26 16.55
CA SER A 321 -11.20 -24.34 15.74
C SER A 321 -10.13 -25.28 15.15
N LEU A 322 -8.93 -24.76 14.84
CA LEU A 322 -7.80 -25.56 14.36
C LEU A 322 -7.07 -26.32 15.47
N GLN A 323 -7.10 -25.84 16.71
CA GLN A 323 -6.51 -26.55 17.86
C GLN A 323 -7.35 -27.77 18.30
N ALA A 324 -8.65 -27.77 18.01
CA ALA A 324 -9.58 -28.85 18.37
C ALA A 324 -9.34 -30.17 17.59
N HIS A 325 -8.47 -30.19 16.57
CA HIS A 325 -8.18 -31.37 15.74
C HIS A 325 -6.73 -31.90 15.87
N ARG A 326 -6.14 -31.85 17.06
CA ARG A 326 -4.98 -32.71 17.40
C ARG A 326 -5.41 -33.88 18.28
N PRO A 327 -5.29 -35.14 17.84
CA PRO A 327 -5.41 -36.27 18.76
C PRO A 327 -4.19 -36.28 19.70
N SER A 328 -4.45 -36.09 20.99
CA SER A 328 -3.47 -36.15 22.06
C SER A 328 -2.70 -37.47 22.03
N THR A 329 -1.43 -37.41 21.64
CA THR A 329 -0.44 -38.44 21.98
C THR A 329 0.59 -37.80 22.91
N LEU A 330 0.54 -38.28 24.15
CA LEU A 330 1.44 -37.91 25.24
C LEU A 330 2.85 -38.44 24.94
N LEU A 331 3.87 -37.58 25.02
CA LEU A 331 5.12 -37.85 25.75
C LEU A 331 5.99 -36.59 25.80
N ALA A 332 6.58 -36.40 26.98
CA ALA A 332 7.25 -35.19 27.46
C ALA A 332 8.65 -34.96 26.86
N GLY A 333 9.09 -33.70 26.87
CA GLY A 333 10.48 -33.31 26.63
C GLY A 333 10.66 -31.79 26.56
N SER A 334 11.10 -31.22 27.67
CA SER A 334 11.43 -29.81 27.91
C SER A 334 12.49 -29.20 26.99
N ALA A 335 12.32 -27.94 26.58
CA ALA A 335 13.38 -26.91 26.60
C ALA A 335 12.79 -25.50 26.35
N ASP A 336 13.30 -24.54 27.11
CA ASP A 336 12.86 -23.15 27.26
C ASP A 336 13.11 -22.24 26.05
N SER A 337 12.21 -21.25 25.85
CA SER A 337 12.58 -19.94 25.33
C SER A 337 11.58 -18.86 25.78
N SER A 338 12.03 -17.97 26.66
CA SER A 338 11.28 -16.84 27.22
C SER A 338 11.16 -15.68 26.22
N LEU A 339 9.93 -15.30 25.88
CA LEU A 339 9.57 -14.05 25.21
C LEU A 339 9.07 -13.04 26.26
N HIS A 340 9.72 -11.88 26.35
CA HIS A 340 9.24 -10.76 27.17
C HIS A 340 8.34 -9.84 26.33
N SER A 341 7.09 -9.72 26.77
CA SER A 341 6.06 -8.81 26.27
C SER A 341 6.32 -7.36 26.69
N TYR A 342 6.20 -6.42 25.76
CA TYR A 342 6.08 -4.99 26.06
C TYR A 342 4.62 -4.56 25.99
N ALA A 343 4.01 -4.36 27.15
CA ALA A 343 2.74 -3.68 27.32
C ALA A 343 2.84 -2.79 28.56
N ALA A 344 3.10 -1.49 28.37
CA ALA A 344 2.71 -0.42 29.29
C ALA A 344 3.19 0.91 28.72
N LEU A 345 2.25 1.84 28.52
CA LEU A 345 2.30 3.27 28.92
C LEU A 345 1.38 4.09 28.00
N GLN A 346 0.10 4.14 28.35
CA GLN A 346 -0.77 5.26 28.03
C GLN A 346 -1.22 5.89 29.34
N ALA A 347 -0.70 7.07 29.64
CA ALA A 347 -1.35 8.00 30.55
C ALA A 347 -0.87 9.43 30.26
N SER A 348 -1.86 10.26 29.89
CA SER A 348 -1.92 11.72 30.03
C SER A 348 -0.93 12.59 29.25
N LEU A 349 -1.47 13.56 28.49
CA LEU A 349 -1.29 15.01 28.78
C LEU A 349 -2.02 15.88 27.73
N GLN A 350 -2.80 16.85 28.23
CA GLN A 350 -3.11 18.11 27.55
C GLN A 350 -2.48 19.26 28.36
N PRO A 351 -2.27 20.46 27.78
CA PRO A 351 -1.18 21.37 28.16
C PRO A 351 -1.59 22.59 28.98
N SER A 352 -0.63 23.16 29.72
CA SER A 352 -0.65 24.57 30.12
C SER A 352 0.78 25.11 30.35
N ALA A 353 0.92 26.41 30.12
CA ALA A 353 2.17 27.17 29.95
C ALA A 353 2.83 27.60 31.28
N GLN A 354 4.17 27.78 31.29
CA GLN A 354 4.91 28.98 31.74
C GLN A 354 6.45 28.78 31.89
N THR A 355 7.19 29.60 31.13
CA THR A 355 8.46 30.36 31.40
C THR A 355 9.62 29.89 32.32
N LEU A 356 10.83 29.86 31.70
CA LEU A 356 12.23 30.18 32.16
C LEU A 356 12.84 29.37 33.35
N HIS A 357 14.14 29.00 33.43
CA HIS A 357 15.40 29.66 33.08
C HIS A 357 16.59 28.66 33.01
N VAL A 358 17.68 29.12 32.37
CA VAL A 358 19.04 28.58 32.06
C VAL A 358 19.76 27.71 33.12
N GLN A 359 20.41 26.61 32.68
CA GLN A 359 21.82 26.26 33.02
C GLN A 359 22.40 25.09 32.18
N MET A 360 23.54 25.32 31.51
CA MET A 360 24.46 24.28 30.99
C MET A 360 25.30 23.71 32.15
N PRO A 361 25.79 22.45 32.11
CA PRO A 361 27.15 22.22 31.59
C PRO A 361 27.50 20.82 31.01
N ILE A 362 28.54 20.85 30.16
CA ILE A 362 29.66 19.90 29.95
C ILE A 362 29.45 18.61 29.12
N ALA A 363 30.36 18.50 28.14
CA ALA A 363 30.51 17.49 27.11
C ALA A 363 31.18 16.19 27.60
N VAL A 364 30.77 15.07 27.01
CA VAL A 364 31.58 13.84 26.87
C VAL A 364 31.38 13.32 25.44
N GLN A 365 32.46 13.29 24.67
CA GLN A 365 32.50 12.74 23.32
C GLN A 365 32.57 11.21 23.38
N VAL A 366 31.73 10.53 22.60
CA VAL A 366 31.93 9.12 22.22
C VAL A 366 31.85 9.04 20.71
N ALA A 367 32.97 8.68 20.09
CA ALA A 367 33.08 8.43 18.67
C ALA A 367 32.42 7.09 18.32
N LEU A 368 31.48 7.09 17.38
CA LEU A 368 31.00 5.90 16.70
C LEU A 368 31.09 6.16 15.19
N GLY A 369 31.78 5.26 14.49
CA GLY A 369 32.09 5.36 13.07
C GLY A 369 30.85 5.36 12.22
N THR A 370 30.73 6.37 11.36
CA THR A 370 29.73 6.44 10.30
C THR A 370 30.29 5.78 9.04
N GLU A 371 29.59 4.77 8.52
CA GLU A 371 29.74 4.41 7.10
C GLU A 371 29.31 5.60 6.23
N PRO A 372 29.99 5.89 5.11
CA PRO A 372 29.66 7.05 4.29
C PRO A 372 28.41 6.75 3.44
N SER A 373 27.26 7.29 3.85
CA SER A 373 26.10 7.44 2.96
C SER A 373 26.40 8.53 1.92
N HIS A 374 26.33 8.19 0.63
CA HIS A 374 26.58 9.15 -0.44
C HIS A 374 25.41 10.13 -0.59
N CYS A 375 25.64 11.41 -0.29
CA CYS A 375 24.70 12.49 -0.61
C CYS A 375 24.80 12.82 -2.11
N ILE A 376 23.68 12.73 -2.84
CA ILE A 376 23.65 13.12 -4.25
C ILE A 376 23.27 14.60 -4.34
N SER A 377 24.28 15.48 -4.44
CA SER A 377 24.13 16.87 -4.87
C SER A 377 24.74 17.03 -6.25
N MET A 378 23.91 17.25 -7.27
CA MET A 378 24.40 17.36 -8.64
C MET A 378 24.93 18.76 -8.94
N ALA A 379 26.22 18.95 -8.69
CA ALA A 379 27.05 19.92 -9.40
C ALA A 379 28.12 19.15 -10.18
N TYR A 380 27.79 18.69 -11.39
CA TYR A 380 28.78 18.18 -12.34
C TYR A 380 28.83 19.09 -13.56
N GLY A 381 30.00 19.71 -13.73
CA GLY A 381 30.34 20.61 -14.82
C GLY A 381 30.26 19.92 -16.18
N SER A 382 29.77 20.68 -17.14
CA SER A 382 29.79 20.36 -18.56
C SER A 382 31.23 20.32 -19.08
N SER A 383 31.79 19.15 -19.39
CA SER A 383 32.95 19.02 -20.30
C SER A 383 33.36 17.56 -20.56
N TYR A 384 32.55 16.74 -21.23
CA TYR A 384 33.07 15.53 -21.89
C TYR A 384 32.26 15.19 -23.14
N PHE A 385 32.49 15.95 -24.21
CA PHE A 385 32.28 15.49 -25.59
C PHE A 385 33.34 16.14 -26.47
N SER A 386 34.53 15.55 -26.53
CA SER A 386 35.39 15.57 -27.71
C SER A 386 36.54 14.58 -27.53
N SER A 387 36.40 13.39 -28.12
CA SER A 387 37.54 12.73 -28.76
C SER A 387 37.01 11.70 -29.75
N CYS A 388 37.29 11.95 -31.03
CA CYS A 388 37.10 11.02 -32.13
C CYS A 388 38.02 9.81 -31.94
N HIS A 389 37.48 8.60 -32.07
CA HIS A 389 38.25 7.47 -32.58
C HIS A 389 37.42 6.71 -33.62
N SER A 390 37.92 6.81 -34.85
CA SER A 390 37.57 6.07 -36.05
C SER A 390 37.90 4.57 -35.88
N TYR A 391 36.96 3.70 -36.25
CA TYR A 391 37.22 2.29 -36.52
C TYR A 391 36.93 1.99 -37.99
N PRO A 392 37.82 1.29 -38.71
CA PRO A 392 37.61 0.91 -40.10
C PRO A 392 36.77 -0.36 -40.22
N ALA A 393 35.98 -0.41 -41.29
CA ALA A 393 35.22 -1.56 -41.74
C ALA A 393 36.16 -2.69 -42.21
N GLY A 394 35.81 -3.93 -41.84
CA GLY A 394 36.42 -5.16 -42.35
C GLY A 394 35.34 -6.04 -42.99
N CYS A 395 35.52 -6.33 -44.27
CA CYS A 395 34.71 -7.20 -45.11
C CYS A 395 34.74 -8.67 -44.64
N PHE A 396 33.63 -9.38 -44.84
CA PHE A 396 33.59 -10.84 -44.91
C PHE A 396 33.12 -11.24 -46.32
N ASP A 397 34.04 -11.83 -47.09
CA ASP A 397 33.76 -12.81 -48.13
C ASP A 397 34.26 -14.16 -47.59
N GLY A 398 33.44 -15.21 -47.73
CA GLY A 398 33.71 -16.58 -47.29
C GLY A 398 32.45 -17.41 -47.20
#